data_AF-A0A9P5XCG7-F1
#
_entry.id   AF-A0A9P5XCG7-F1
#
_cell.length_a   1.000
_cell.length_b   1.000
_cell.length_c   1.000
_cell.angle_alpha   90.00
_cell.angle_beta   90.00
_cell.angle_gamma   90.00
#
_symmetry.space_group_name_H-M   'P 1'
#
loop_
_entity.id
_entity.type
_entity.pdbx_description
1 polymer ?
#
loop_
_entity_poly.entity_id
_entity_poly.type
_entity_poly.pdbx_seq_one_letter_code
_entity_poly.pdbx_strand_id
1 'polypeptide(L)'
;MTPSSPSKIEHIIVHEFMFCAAHGDEYCQRCCCDHRMVNNVTIEEELGDMSEFLGFEVEERQPLNAYVLGAVAALHTEESYQCEKHKTVDCSKCFDWTSIIKREAEEAEEGGRWMSKRNSLQEQLESGVLTALPVQGASS
;
A
#
# COMPACT_ATOMS: atom_id res chain seq x y z
N MET A 1 -9.62 -40.48 -17.80
CA MET A 1 -9.62 -39.88 -16.45
C MET A 1 -8.33 -39.11 -16.30
N THR A 2 -8.35 -37.80 -16.55
CA THR A 2 -7.19 -36.94 -16.32
C THR A 2 -6.97 -36.84 -14.81
N PRO A 3 -5.73 -36.96 -14.31
CA PRO A 3 -5.47 -36.73 -12.89
C PRO A 3 -5.87 -35.28 -12.57
N SER A 4 -6.75 -35.12 -11.60
CA SER A 4 -7.07 -33.82 -11.01
C SER A 4 -5.77 -33.21 -10.52
N SER A 5 -5.38 -32.10 -11.16
CA SER A 5 -4.22 -31.28 -10.78
C SER A 5 -4.24 -31.03 -9.28
N PRO A 6 -3.10 -31.09 -8.58
CA PRO A 6 -3.04 -30.65 -7.19
C PRO A 6 -3.54 -29.21 -7.14
N SER A 7 -4.51 -28.95 -6.26
CA SER A 7 -5.14 -27.65 -6.05
C SER A 7 -4.07 -26.57 -5.98
N LYS A 8 -3.92 -25.80 -7.07
CA LYS A 8 -2.98 -24.68 -7.09
C LYS A 8 -3.60 -23.64 -6.17
N ILE A 9 -2.98 -23.36 -5.04
CA ILE A 9 -3.40 -22.26 -4.16
C ILE A 9 -3.38 -21.00 -5.03
N GLU A 10 -4.56 -20.42 -5.29
CA GLU A 10 -4.70 -19.26 -6.18
C GLU A 10 -4.47 -17.95 -5.42
N HIS A 11 -4.82 -17.95 -4.13
CA HIS A 11 -4.70 -16.82 -3.24
C HIS A 11 -4.13 -17.23 -1.88
N ILE A 12 -3.58 -16.27 -1.16
CA ILE A 12 -3.08 -16.42 0.21
C ILE A 12 -3.80 -15.45 1.11
N ILE A 13 -3.87 -15.79 2.39
CA ILE A 13 -4.39 -14.89 3.43
C ILE A 13 -3.22 -14.52 4.33
N VAL A 14 -3.04 -13.22 4.55
CA VAL A 14 -2.02 -12.69 5.47
C VAL A 14 -2.68 -11.64 6.34
N HIS A 15 -2.83 -11.95 7.63
CA HIS A 15 -3.53 -11.11 8.61
C HIS A 15 -4.88 -10.61 8.05
N GLU A 16 -5.75 -11.58 7.74
CA GLU A 16 -7.12 -11.38 7.23
C GLU A 16 -7.26 -10.81 5.80
N PHE A 17 -6.18 -10.31 5.21
CA PHE A 17 -6.20 -9.80 3.83
C PHE A 17 -5.83 -10.88 2.81
N MET A 18 -6.47 -10.80 1.65
CA MET A 18 -6.30 -11.73 0.54
C MET A 18 -5.36 -11.17 -0.53
N PHE A 19 -4.45 -12.02 -1.01
CA PHE A 19 -3.47 -11.65 -2.04
C PHE A 19 -3.28 -12.78 -3.06
N CYS A 20 -2.75 -12.44 -4.24
CA CYS A 20 -2.31 -13.42 -5.22
C CYS A 20 -1.22 -14.33 -4.63
N ALA A 21 -1.42 -15.65 -4.67
CA ALA A 21 -0.45 -16.59 -4.11
C ALA A 21 0.93 -16.54 -4.80
N ALA A 22 0.95 -16.27 -6.11
CA ALA A 22 2.18 -16.29 -6.88
C ALA A 22 3.03 -15.02 -6.70
N HIS A 23 2.40 -13.86 -6.50
CA HIS A 23 3.09 -12.56 -6.56
C HIS A 23 2.89 -11.69 -5.31
N GLY A 24 1.99 -12.07 -4.40
CA GLY A 24 1.67 -11.32 -3.19
C GLY A 24 0.90 -10.03 -3.46
N ASP A 25 0.58 -9.72 -4.72
CA ASP A 25 -0.20 -8.56 -5.11
C ASP A 25 -1.67 -8.75 -4.76
N GLU A 26 -2.27 -7.72 -4.18
CA GLU A 26 -3.71 -7.64 -4.01
C GLU A 26 -4.43 -7.46 -5.36
N TYR A 27 -3.88 -6.60 -6.23
CA TYR A 27 -4.27 -6.48 -7.63
C TYR A 27 -3.15 -6.99 -8.54
N CYS A 28 -3.28 -8.23 -9.02
CA CYS A 28 -2.24 -8.87 -9.80
C CYS A 28 -2.56 -8.86 -11.30
N GLN A 29 -1.92 -7.99 -12.06
CA GLN A 29 -2.06 -7.94 -13.52
C GLN A 29 -1.50 -9.21 -14.22
N ARG A 30 -0.58 -9.93 -13.58
CA ARG A 30 0.05 -11.14 -14.15
C ARG A 30 -0.87 -12.37 -14.07
N CYS A 31 -1.62 -12.47 -12.98
CA CYS A 31 -2.57 -13.55 -12.75
C CYS A 31 -4.02 -13.16 -13.08
N CYS A 32 -4.26 -11.89 -13.43
CA CYS A 32 -5.56 -11.31 -13.71
C CYS A 32 -6.55 -11.48 -12.54
N CYS A 33 -6.06 -11.38 -11.29
CA CYS A 33 -6.89 -11.42 -10.10
C CYS A 33 -6.89 -10.06 -9.38
N ASP A 34 -8.03 -9.73 -8.79
CA ASP A 34 -8.25 -8.48 -8.06
C ASP A 34 -8.95 -8.79 -6.74
N HIS A 35 -8.20 -8.71 -5.65
CA HIS A 35 -8.68 -8.98 -4.29
C HIS A 35 -9.03 -7.69 -3.52
N ARG A 36 -8.90 -6.51 -4.16
CA ARG A 36 -9.13 -5.21 -3.51
C ARG A 36 -10.54 -5.10 -2.94
N MET A 37 -11.55 -5.63 -3.62
CA MET A 37 -12.93 -5.56 -3.14
C MET A 37 -13.11 -6.30 -1.81
N VAL A 38 -12.54 -7.50 -1.66
CA VAL A 38 -12.64 -8.27 -0.40
C VAL A 38 -11.89 -7.56 0.72
N ASN A 39 -10.68 -7.07 0.45
CA ASN A 39 -9.89 -6.38 1.45
C ASN A 39 -10.49 -5.01 1.82
N ASN A 40 -11.13 -4.31 0.87
CA ASN A 40 -11.83 -3.05 1.14
C ASN A 40 -12.98 -3.26 2.13
N VAL A 41 -13.73 -4.36 2.01
CA VAL A 41 -14.75 -4.72 3.02
C VAL A 41 -14.11 -4.90 4.39
N THR A 42 -12.99 -5.63 4.49
CA THR A 42 -12.25 -5.79 5.76
C THR A 42 -11.78 -4.44 6.34
N ILE A 43 -11.28 -3.54 5.48
CA ILE A 43 -10.86 -2.19 5.88
C ILE A 43 -12.04 -1.39 6.42
N GLU A 44 -13.17 -1.40 5.72
CA GLU A 44 -14.39 -0.71 6.14
C GLU A 44 -14.92 -1.25 7.47
N GLU A 45 -14.88 -2.56 7.67
CA GLU A 45 -15.26 -3.20 8.94
C GLU A 45 -14.33 -2.80 10.10
N GLU A 46 -13.01 -2.73 9.86
CA GLU A 46 -12.04 -2.33 10.87
C GLU A 46 -12.09 -0.82 11.20
N LEU A 47 -12.32 0.03 10.20
CA LEU A 47 -12.32 1.49 10.36
C LEU A 47 -13.68 2.05 10.78
N GLY A 48 -14.78 1.40 10.39
CA GLY A 48 -16.14 1.89 10.58
C GLY A 48 -16.29 3.33 10.07
N ASP A 49 -17.00 4.16 10.85
CA ASP A 49 -17.25 5.58 10.54
C ASP A 49 -15.98 6.46 10.46
N MET A 50 -14.80 5.94 10.83
CA MET A 50 -13.55 6.71 10.73
C MET A 50 -13.02 6.84 9.30
N SER A 51 -13.50 6.04 8.35
CA SER A 51 -13.12 6.17 6.94
C SER A 51 -13.48 7.57 6.40
N GLU A 52 -14.70 8.04 6.69
CA GLU A 52 -15.18 9.37 6.32
C GLU A 52 -14.37 10.50 7.00
N PHE A 53 -13.90 10.27 8.23
CA PHE A 53 -13.13 11.27 8.98
C PHE A 53 -11.74 11.52 8.40
N LEU A 54 -11.14 10.50 7.80
CA LEU A 54 -9.79 10.58 7.22
C LEU A 54 -9.78 11.17 5.80
N GLY A 55 -10.95 11.51 5.24
CA GLY A 55 -11.07 12.15 3.92
C GLY A 55 -10.53 11.29 2.77
N PHE A 56 -10.32 9.99 3.00
CA PHE A 56 -9.68 9.07 2.09
C PHE A 56 -10.71 8.07 1.55
N GLU A 57 -10.89 8.05 0.23
CA GLU A 57 -11.71 7.04 -0.45
C GLU A 57 -10.94 5.72 -0.55
N VAL A 58 -11.47 4.67 0.06
CA VAL A 58 -10.83 3.33 0.13
C VAL A 58 -10.58 2.76 -1.28
N GLU A 59 -11.37 3.19 -2.26
CA GLU A 59 -11.26 2.85 -3.68
C GLU A 59 -10.05 3.47 -4.38
N GLU A 60 -9.55 4.61 -3.88
CA GLU A 60 -8.46 5.37 -4.51
C GLU A 60 -7.06 4.97 -4.00
N ARG A 61 -6.95 4.10 -2.99
CA ARG A 61 -5.63 3.66 -2.49
C ARG A 61 -4.82 2.89 -3.52
N GLN A 62 -3.53 2.88 -3.27
CA GLN A 62 -2.62 1.96 -3.94
C GLN A 62 -2.92 0.51 -3.52
N PRO A 63 -2.86 -0.45 -4.48
CA PRO A 63 -2.95 -1.87 -4.16
C PRO A 63 -1.78 -2.31 -3.28
N LEU A 64 -2.05 -3.19 -2.34
CA LEU A 64 -1.05 -3.72 -1.41
C LEU A 64 -0.26 -4.89 -2.03
N ASN A 65 0.96 -5.12 -1.52
CA ASN A 65 1.73 -6.33 -1.80
C ASN A 65 2.32 -6.93 -0.52
N ALA A 66 1.83 -8.14 -0.17
CA ALA A 66 2.22 -8.83 1.06
C ALA A 66 3.71 -9.23 1.08
N TYR A 67 4.26 -9.65 -0.06
CA TYR A 67 5.64 -10.11 -0.16
C TYR A 67 6.64 -8.96 -0.07
N VAL A 68 6.33 -7.81 -0.67
CA VAL A 68 7.12 -6.57 -0.52
C VAL A 68 7.16 -6.11 0.94
N LEU A 69 6.06 -6.33 1.67
CA LEU A 69 5.97 -6.03 3.11
C LEU A 69 6.54 -7.16 4.00
N GLY A 70 7.12 -8.20 3.40
CA GLY A 70 7.91 -9.22 4.07
C GLY A 70 7.13 -10.46 4.51
N ALA A 71 5.96 -10.74 3.93
CA ALA A 71 5.29 -12.02 4.12
C ALA A 71 6.06 -13.16 3.45
N VAL A 72 6.29 -14.22 4.20
CA VAL A 72 6.93 -15.46 3.73
C VAL A 72 6.15 -16.66 4.25
N ALA A 73 6.10 -17.75 3.48
CA ALA A 73 5.44 -18.98 3.92
C ALA A 73 6.06 -19.46 5.25
N ALA A 74 5.21 -19.82 6.21
CA ALA A 74 5.68 -20.33 7.49
C ALA A 74 6.18 -21.77 7.33
N LEU A 75 7.34 -22.08 7.95
CA LEU A 75 8.04 -23.36 7.75
C LEU A 75 7.26 -24.59 8.24
N HIS A 76 6.22 -24.39 9.06
CA HIS A 76 5.50 -25.46 9.75
C HIS A 76 4.05 -25.62 9.32
N THR A 77 3.57 -24.81 8.39
CA THR A 77 2.18 -24.83 7.92
C THR A 77 2.16 -24.49 6.44
N GLU A 78 1.51 -25.32 5.63
CA GLU A 78 1.49 -25.14 4.17
C GLU A 78 0.67 -23.91 3.72
N GLU A 79 -0.15 -23.35 4.62
CA GLU A 79 -1.15 -22.33 4.27
C GLU A 79 -1.03 -21.02 5.07
N SER A 80 -0.08 -20.90 6.00
CA SER A 80 0.08 -19.68 6.80
C SER A 80 1.34 -18.90 6.46
N TYR A 81 1.27 -17.58 6.65
CA TYR A 81 2.33 -16.64 6.30
C TYR A 81 2.82 -15.91 7.53
N GLN A 82 4.14 -15.89 7.70
CA GLN A 82 4.81 -15.16 8.76
C GLN A 82 5.56 -13.96 8.22
N CYS A 83 5.78 -12.95 9.06
CA CYS A 83 6.65 -11.86 8.67
C CYS A 83 8.12 -12.27 8.74
N GLU A 84 8.92 -11.76 7.80
CA GLU A 84 10.33 -12.10 7.71
C GLU A 84 11.11 -11.62 8.95
N LYS A 85 10.72 -10.50 9.55
CA LYS A 85 11.43 -9.86 10.67
C LYS A 85 11.19 -10.55 12.01
N HIS A 86 9.92 -10.80 12.37
CA HIS A 86 9.57 -11.36 13.68
C HIS A 86 9.30 -12.86 13.65
N LYS A 87 9.24 -13.49 12.45
CA LYS A 87 8.92 -14.91 12.27
C LYS A 87 7.61 -15.30 12.97
N THR A 88 6.65 -14.37 13.00
CA THR A 88 5.34 -14.56 13.61
C THR A 88 4.31 -14.64 12.49
N VAL A 89 3.50 -15.70 12.49
CA VAL A 89 2.35 -15.86 11.59
C VAL A 89 1.38 -14.71 11.84
N ASP A 90 0.90 -14.07 10.77
CA ASP A 90 -0.06 -12.96 10.83
C ASP A 90 0.39 -11.86 11.81
N CYS A 91 1.65 -11.47 11.70
CA CYS A 91 2.26 -10.49 12.60
C CYS A 91 1.54 -9.15 12.57
N SER A 92 0.73 -8.87 13.60
CA SER A 92 -0.05 -7.63 13.76
C SER A 92 0.78 -6.34 13.82
N LYS A 93 2.11 -6.42 13.92
CA LYS A 93 3.00 -5.23 13.85
C LYS A 93 3.48 -4.94 12.43
N CYS A 94 3.61 -5.97 11.60
CA CYS A 94 4.12 -5.85 10.24
C CYS A 94 3.00 -5.83 9.20
N PHE A 95 1.88 -6.47 9.52
CA PHE A 95 0.72 -6.65 8.66
C PHE A 95 -0.49 -5.91 9.23
N ASP A 96 -0.26 -4.81 9.93
CA ASP A 96 -1.31 -3.84 10.27
C ASP A 96 -1.66 -3.05 8.99
N TRP A 97 -2.47 -3.68 8.14
CA TRP A 97 -2.78 -3.19 6.81
C TRP A 97 -3.51 -1.85 6.86
N THR A 98 -4.43 -1.67 7.81
CA THR A 98 -5.16 -0.41 7.95
C THR A 98 -4.26 0.73 8.38
N SER A 99 -3.30 0.52 9.30
CA SER A 99 -2.30 1.56 9.62
C SER A 99 -1.35 1.85 8.45
N ILE A 100 -0.99 0.83 7.66
CA ILE A 100 -0.16 1.03 6.46
C ILE A 100 -0.89 1.91 5.44
N ILE A 101 -2.14 1.60 5.14
CA ILE A 101 -2.97 2.37 4.20
C ILE A 101 -3.14 3.82 4.68
N LYS A 102 -3.42 4.03 5.97
CA LYS A 102 -3.53 5.39 6.53
C LYS A 102 -2.28 6.21 6.32
N ARG A 103 -1.11 5.63 6.62
CA ARG A 103 0.18 6.31 6.41
C ARG A 103 0.41 6.64 4.94
N GLU A 104 0.12 5.71 4.02
CA GLU A 104 0.28 5.95 2.59
C GLU A 104 -0.65 7.06 2.07
N ALA A 105 -1.87 7.14 2.59
CA ALA A 105 -2.81 8.22 2.27
C ALA A 105 -2.29 9.59 2.74
N GLU A 106 -1.84 9.68 4.00
CA GLU A 106 -1.26 10.90 4.57
C GLU A 106 -0.02 11.38 3.78
N GLU A 107 0.86 10.45 3.41
CA GLU A 107 2.05 10.73 2.60
C GLU A 107 1.69 11.22 1.18
N ALA A 108 0.65 10.66 0.57
CA ALA A 108 0.16 11.08 -0.74
C ALA A 108 -0.44 12.49 -0.71
N GLU A 109 -1.24 12.82 0.32
CA GLU A 109 -1.77 14.17 0.51
C GLU A 109 -0.67 15.21 0.71
N GLU A 110 0.33 14.90 1.55
CA GLU A 110 1.47 15.78 1.78
C GLU A 110 2.28 15.99 0.48
N GLY A 111 2.53 14.92 -0.27
CA GLY A 111 3.19 14.97 -1.58
C GLY A 111 2.43 15.83 -2.59
N GLY A 112 1.11 15.66 -2.67
CA GLY A 112 0.23 16.48 -3.53
C GLY A 112 0.24 17.96 -3.14
N ARG A 113 0.23 18.25 -1.84
CA ARG A 113 0.32 19.63 -1.31
C ARG A 113 1.67 20.25 -1.64
N TRP A 114 2.76 19.51 -1.50
CA TRP A 114 4.11 19.96 -1.86
C TRP A 114 4.21 20.27 -3.36
N MET A 115 3.73 19.37 -4.22
CA MET A 115 3.71 19.56 -5.67
C MET A 115 2.93 20.81 -6.05
N SER A 116 1.74 21.01 -5.46
CA SER A 116 0.90 22.18 -5.69
C SER A 116 1.59 23.48 -5.27
N LYS A 117 2.23 23.49 -4.10
CA LYS A 117 3.00 24.64 -3.61
C LYS A 117 4.19 24.95 -4.53
N ARG A 118 4.91 23.92 -4.99
CA ARG A 118 6.04 24.07 -5.93
C ARG A 118 5.58 24.66 -7.25
N ASN A 119 4.49 24.14 -7.82
CA ASN A 119 3.95 24.64 -9.09
C ASN A 119 3.50 26.10 -8.96
N SER A 120 2.80 26.46 -7.86
CA SER A 120 2.41 27.85 -7.59
C SER A 120 3.60 28.80 -7.47
N LEU A 121 4.70 28.38 -6.81
CA LEU A 121 5.93 29.18 -6.74
C LEU A 121 6.58 29.35 -8.11
N GLN A 122 6.55 28.31 -8.95
CA GLN A 122 7.06 28.38 -10.31
C GLN A 122 6.25 29.37 -11.17
N GLU A 123 4.92 29.31 -11.12
CA GLU A 123 4.05 30.27 -11.81
C GLU A 123 4.28 31.71 -11.33
N GLN A 124 4.53 31.90 -10.03
CA GLN A 124 4.86 33.22 -9.47
C GLN A 124 6.23 33.74 -9.95
N LEU A 125 7.22 32.86 -10.14
CA LEU A 125 8.51 33.22 -10.74
C LEU A 125 8.35 33.56 -12.23
N GLU A 126 7.60 32.76 -12.98
CA GLU A 126 7.34 32.96 -14.42
C GLU A 126 6.54 34.22 -14.70
N SER A 127 5.58 34.56 -13.83
CA SER A 127 4.79 35.80 -13.91
C SER A 127 5.53 37.04 -13.40
N GLY A 128 6.74 36.88 -12.84
CA GLY A 128 7.53 37.97 -12.28
C GLY A 128 7.00 38.52 -10.95
N VAL A 129 6.02 37.85 -10.33
CA VAL A 129 5.51 38.18 -8.99
C VAL A 129 6.55 37.88 -7.92
N LEU A 130 7.31 36.80 -8.09
CA LEU A 130 8.50 36.48 -7.31
C LEU A 130 9.75 36.72 -8.16
N THR A 131 10.74 37.42 -7.60
CA THR A 131 12.07 37.54 -8.20
C THR A 131 13.03 36.55 -7.54
N ALA A 132 13.70 35.73 -8.34
CA ALA A 132 14.74 34.84 -7.84
C ALA A 132 15.85 35.65 -7.15
N LEU A 133 16.09 35.37 -5.87
CA LEU A 133 17.20 36.00 -5.15
C LEU A 133 18.52 35.38 -5.65
N PRO A 134 19.53 36.19 -6.00
CA PRO A 134 20.83 35.65 -6.37
C PRO A 134 21.44 34.90 -5.18
N VAL A 135 21.78 33.63 -5.39
CA VAL A 135 22.53 32.82 -4.43
C VAL A 135 23.91 33.46 -4.28
N GLN A 136 24.15 34.16 -3.17
CA GLN A 136 25.48 34.71 -2.87
C GLN A 136 26.40 33.55 -2.55
N GLY A 137 27.32 33.27 -3.48
CA GLY A 137 28.32 32.22 -3.34
C GLY A 137 29.17 32.41 -2.10
N ALA A 138 29.32 31.32 -1.34
CA ALA A 138 30.37 31.16 -0.35
C ALA A 138 31.73 31.47 -1.03
N SER A 139 32.28 32.63 -0.69
CA SER A 139 33.67 32.96 -1.01
C SER A 139 34.53 32.43 0.12
N SER A 140 35.54 31.65 -0.27
CA SER A 140 36.51 30.94 0.59
C SER A 140 37.36 31.85 1.46
#